data_AF-A0A1F8MUR1-F1
#
_entry.id   AF-A0A1F8MUR1-F1
#
_cell.length_a   1.000
_cell.length_b   1.000
_cell.length_c   1.000
_cell.angle_alpha   90.00
_cell.angle_beta   90.00
_cell.angle_gamma   90.00
#
_symmetry.space_group_name_H-M   'P 1'
#
loop_
_entity.id
_entity.type
_entity.pdbx_description
1 polymer ?
#
loop_
_entity_poly.entity_id
_entity_poly.type
_entity_poly.pdbx_seq_one_letter_code
_entity_poly.pdbx_strand_id
1 'polypeptide(L)'
;MIRWASVVRAGKDDDQFPTQQVEYFGKTADCIMIFPYGMHANVDGNSLAVMLAMNGALDSRVAIPTSMNRRAVLASGEVTFYNPVTGSAVTFKANGDIEAVSANDIKATAAGNIEATAAGKITLDAGATVEVKGSTGAAVKGIVQGDCICAFTGAPHPMISGTVKGSM
;
A
#
# COMPACT_ATOMS: atom_id res chain seq x y z
N MET A 1 5.09 -28.58 -19.48
CA MET A 1 5.48 -29.44 -18.33
C MET A 1 5.32 -28.64 -17.04
N ILE A 2 4.86 -29.25 -15.94
CA ILE A 2 4.58 -28.56 -14.65
C ILE A 2 5.55 -29.09 -13.58
N ARG A 3 6.16 -28.21 -12.78
CA ARG A 3 7.09 -28.57 -11.69
C ARG A 3 6.99 -27.61 -10.51
N TRP A 4 7.33 -28.09 -9.32
CA TRP A 4 7.66 -27.21 -8.20
C TRP A 4 9.04 -26.58 -8.41
N ALA A 5 9.18 -25.32 -8.02
CA ALA A 5 10.44 -24.59 -8.00
C ALA A 5 10.47 -23.65 -6.79
N SER A 6 11.66 -23.28 -6.35
CA SER A 6 11.85 -22.25 -5.33
C SER A 6 12.39 -20.97 -5.97
N VAL A 7 11.86 -19.81 -5.62
CA VAL A 7 12.47 -18.52 -6.00
C VAL A 7 13.76 -18.37 -5.22
N VAL A 8 14.87 -18.12 -5.90
CA VAL A 8 16.19 -17.98 -5.25
C VAL A 8 16.71 -16.55 -5.28
N ARG A 9 16.30 -15.75 -6.27
CA ARG A 9 16.73 -14.36 -6.40
C ARG A 9 15.66 -13.50 -7.07
N ALA A 10 15.52 -12.29 -6.55
CA ALA A 10 14.76 -11.22 -7.19
C ALA A 10 15.30 -10.90 -8.59
N GLY A 11 14.46 -10.24 -9.39
CA GLY A 11 14.79 -9.83 -10.75
C GLY A 11 15.80 -8.69 -10.74
N LYS A 12 16.41 -8.44 -11.90
CA LYS A 12 17.23 -7.24 -12.11
C LYS A 12 16.40 -6.01 -12.49
N ASP A 13 15.11 -6.20 -12.78
CA ASP A 13 14.16 -5.17 -13.19
C ASP A 13 14.61 -4.32 -14.38
N ASP A 14 15.45 -4.87 -15.25
CA ASP A 14 16.01 -4.25 -16.46
C ASP A 14 15.28 -4.66 -17.76
N ASP A 15 14.43 -5.67 -17.70
CA ASP A 15 13.64 -6.21 -18.82
C ASP A 15 12.15 -5.81 -18.77
N GLN A 16 11.46 -6.00 -19.89
CA GLN A 16 10.02 -5.73 -20.02
C GLN A 16 9.16 -6.61 -19.09
N PHE A 17 9.61 -7.82 -18.79
CA PHE A 17 8.85 -8.80 -18.02
C PHE A 17 9.49 -9.02 -16.65
N PRO A 18 8.68 -9.24 -15.59
CA PRO A 18 9.20 -9.51 -14.25
C PRO A 18 9.86 -10.89 -14.23
N THR A 19 11.16 -10.94 -14.50
CA THR A 19 11.93 -12.17 -14.61
C THR A 19 12.72 -12.41 -13.33
N GLN A 20 12.56 -13.58 -12.71
CA GLN A 20 13.26 -13.98 -11.49
C GLN A 20 13.90 -15.35 -11.64
N GLN A 21 14.97 -15.57 -10.88
CA GLN A 21 15.66 -16.86 -10.89
C GLN A 21 14.93 -17.82 -9.96
N VAL A 22 14.63 -19.01 -10.47
CA VAL A 22 14.07 -20.12 -9.70
C VAL A 22 15.01 -21.33 -9.73
N GLU A 23 14.97 -22.15 -8.69
CA GLU A 23 15.66 -23.43 -8.60
C GLU A 23 14.68 -24.59 -8.63
N TYR A 24 14.97 -25.61 -9.43
CA TYR A 24 14.25 -26.89 -9.48
C TYR A 24 15.23 -28.03 -9.74
N PHE A 25 15.11 -29.13 -8.99
CA PHE A 25 15.98 -30.31 -9.13
C PHE A 25 17.49 -30.00 -9.20
N GLY A 26 17.96 -29.04 -8.38
CA GLY A 26 19.38 -28.62 -8.33
C GLY A 26 19.83 -27.80 -9.55
N LYS A 27 18.90 -27.31 -10.38
CA LYS A 27 19.17 -26.42 -11.51
C LYS A 27 18.52 -25.07 -11.29
N THR A 28 19.24 -24.01 -11.63
CA THR A 28 18.71 -22.65 -11.61
C THR A 28 18.33 -22.19 -13.01
N ALA A 29 17.27 -21.41 -13.12
CA ALA A 29 16.82 -20.89 -14.39
C ALA A 29 15.97 -19.62 -14.21
N ASP A 30 16.04 -18.69 -15.16
CA ASP A 30 15.25 -17.46 -15.15
C ASP A 30 13.83 -17.72 -15.68
N CYS A 31 12.81 -17.34 -14.93
CA CYS A 31 11.40 -17.51 -15.28
C CYS A 31 10.69 -16.16 -15.28
N ILE A 32 9.75 -15.99 -16.23
CA ILE A 32 8.80 -14.88 -16.17
C ILE A 32 7.79 -15.18 -15.06
N MET A 33 7.66 -14.27 -14.11
CA MET A 33 6.72 -14.39 -13.00
C MET A 33 5.33 -13.93 -13.43
N ILE A 34 4.33 -14.79 -13.23
CA ILE A 34 2.95 -14.47 -13.57
C ILE A 34 2.24 -13.88 -12.35
N PHE A 35 1.66 -12.70 -12.54
CA PHE A 35 0.80 -12.01 -11.60
C PHE A 35 -0.49 -11.57 -12.32
N PRO A 36 -1.60 -11.35 -11.60
CA PRO A 36 -2.77 -10.68 -12.18
C PRO A 36 -2.40 -9.33 -12.79
N TYR A 37 -3.15 -8.89 -13.79
CA TYR A 37 -2.88 -7.63 -14.49
C TYR A 37 -2.85 -6.44 -13.51
N GLY A 38 -1.82 -5.59 -13.63
CA GLY A 38 -1.60 -4.44 -12.74
C GLY A 38 -0.87 -4.77 -11.43
N MET A 39 -0.57 -6.05 -11.16
CA MET A 39 0.20 -6.49 -10.01
C MET A 39 1.57 -7.00 -10.45
N HIS A 40 2.61 -6.72 -9.66
CA HIS A 40 3.90 -7.39 -9.76
C HIS A 40 4.58 -7.39 -8.40
N ALA A 41 5.49 -8.33 -8.18
CA ALA A 41 6.32 -8.35 -6.98
C ALA A 41 7.69 -8.95 -7.30
N ASN A 42 8.72 -8.43 -6.62
CA ASN A 42 9.96 -9.15 -6.43
C ASN A 42 9.79 -10.14 -5.29
N VAL A 43 9.59 -11.41 -5.64
CA VAL A 43 9.31 -12.46 -4.65
C VAL A 43 10.61 -12.73 -3.89
N ASP A 44 10.48 -12.85 -2.57
CA ASP A 44 11.63 -13.13 -1.72
C ASP A 44 12.19 -14.53 -1.99
N GLY A 45 13.49 -14.69 -1.69
CA GLY A 45 14.13 -16.00 -1.76
C GLY A 45 13.46 -17.01 -0.84
N ASN A 46 13.53 -18.29 -1.23
CA ASN A 46 12.91 -19.44 -0.57
C ASN A 46 11.37 -19.49 -0.62
N SER A 47 10.74 -18.70 -1.48
CA SER A 47 9.30 -18.82 -1.75
C SER A 47 9.02 -19.93 -2.78
N LEU A 48 7.89 -20.62 -2.63
CA LEU A 48 7.51 -21.73 -3.51
C LEU A 48 6.75 -21.22 -4.73
N ALA A 49 7.10 -21.72 -5.91
CA ALA A 49 6.42 -21.41 -7.16
C ALA A 49 6.08 -22.69 -7.94
N VAL A 50 5.01 -22.61 -8.72
CA VAL A 50 4.70 -23.61 -9.75
C VAL A 50 5.29 -23.11 -11.06
N MET A 51 6.27 -23.85 -11.58
CA MET A 51 6.91 -23.57 -12.86
C MET A 51 6.22 -24.33 -13.99
N LEU A 52 5.96 -23.62 -15.09
CA LEU A 52 5.35 -24.13 -16.31
C LEU A 52 6.32 -23.91 -17.47
N ALA A 53 6.76 -24.99 -18.10
CA ALA A 53 7.52 -24.95 -19.35
C ALA A 53 6.55 -24.88 -20.54
N MET A 54 6.61 -23.79 -21.30
CA MET A 54 5.82 -23.55 -22.50
C MET A 54 6.30 -24.45 -23.63
N ASN A 55 5.37 -25.10 -24.32
CA ASN A 55 5.65 -26.06 -25.40
C ASN A 55 6.63 -27.19 -25.03
N GLY A 56 6.83 -27.45 -23.74
CA GLY A 56 7.80 -28.44 -23.25
C GLY A 56 9.27 -27.97 -23.35
N ALA A 57 9.53 -26.78 -23.90
CA ALA A 57 10.86 -26.20 -23.97
C ALA A 57 11.21 -25.55 -22.63
N LEU A 58 12.30 -26.00 -21.99
CA LEU A 58 12.74 -25.41 -20.73
C LEU A 58 13.22 -23.97 -20.90
N ASP A 59 13.59 -23.55 -22.11
CA ASP A 59 14.03 -22.18 -22.39
C ASP A 59 12.87 -21.17 -22.39
N SER A 60 11.63 -21.64 -22.57
CA SER A 60 10.41 -20.82 -22.48
C SER A 60 9.62 -21.24 -21.24
N ARG A 61 9.79 -20.51 -20.14
CA ARG A 61 9.21 -20.90 -18.84
C ARG A 61 8.66 -19.71 -18.09
N VAL A 62 7.56 -20.00 -17.40
CA VAL A 62 6.85 -19.06 -16.53
C VAL A 62 6.70 -19.68 -15.15
N ALA A 63 6.58 -18.86 -14.12
CA ALA A 63 6.37 -19.33 -12.75
C ALA A 63 5.26 -18.54 -12.05
N ILE A 64 4.42 -19.24 -11.32
CA ILE A 64 3.36 -18.67 -10.47
C ILE A 64 3.83 -18.82 -9.02
N PRO A 65 4.14 -17.73 -8.31
CA PRO A 65 4.41 -17.78 -6.87
C PRO A 65 3.17 -18.28 -6.14
N THR A 66 3.34 -19.22 -5.21
CA THR A 66 2.22 -19.89 -4.53
C THR A 66 2.29 -19.82 -3.01
N SER A 67 3.50 -19.80 -2.44
CA SER A 67 3.67 -19.60 -1.01
C SER A 67 4.50 -18.37 -0.73
N MET A 68 4.16 -17.72 0.37
CA MET A 68 5.03 -16.79 1.07
C MET A 68 5.18 -17.37 2.47
N ASN A 69 6.39 -17.42 3.02
CA ASN A 69 6.63 -17.94 4.38
C ASN A 69 5.95 -17.10 5.47
N ARG A 70 5.30 -16.00 5.10
CA ARG A 70 4.75 -14.95 5.97
C ARG A 70 3.31 -14.58 5.60
N ARG A 71 2.49 -15.55 5.21
CA ARG A 71 1.07 -15.34 4.85
C ARG A 71 0.31 -14.61 5.97
N ALA A 72 -0.47 -13.59 5.61
CA ALA A 72 -1.39 -12.92 6.52
C ALA A 72 -2.48 -13.89 7.03
N VAL A 73 -2.75 -13.84 8.34
CA VAL A 73 -3.86 -14.56 8.97
C VAL A 73 -5.10 -13.69 8.86
N LEU A 74 -6.16 -14.23 8.25
CA LEU A 74 -7.40 -13.51 7.95
C LEU A 74 -8.61 -14.29 8.48
N ALA A 75 -9.60 -13.57 8.99
CA ALA A 75 -10.91 -14.13 9.28
C ALA A 75 -11.69 -14.43 7.99
N SER A 76 -12.72 -15.26 8.09
CA SER A 76 -13.60 -15.58 6.96
C SER A 76 -14.25 -14.31 6.40
N GLY A 77 -14.12 -14.10 5.09
CA GLY A 77 -14.66 -12.93 4.39
C GLY A 77 -13.72 -11.73 4.31
N GLU A 78 -12.55 -11.78 4.96
CA GLU A 78 -11.55 -10.72 4.81
C GLU A 78 -10.71 -10.90 3.54
N VAL A 79 -10.28 -9.77 2.97
CA VAL A 79 -9.39 -9.72 1.80
C VAL A 79 -8.26 -8.74 2.11
N THR A 80 -7.00 -9.13 1.86
CA THR A 80 -5.84 -8.26 2.10
C THR A 80 -4.91 -8.21 0.89
N PHE A 81 -4.42 -7.02 0.61
CA PHE A 81 -3.23 -6.78 -0.23
C PHE A 81 -2.09 -6.45 0.72
N TYR A 82 -1.07 -7.31 0.80
CA TYR A 82 -0.04 -7.20 1.82
C TYR A 82 1.37 -7.41 1.28
N ASN A 83 2.34 -6.78 1.93
CA ASN A 83 3.76 -7.03 1.72
C ASN A 83 4.26 -8.03 2.79
N PRO A 84 4.66 -9.27 2.41
CA PRO A 84 5.19 -10.26 3.34
C PRO A 84 6.47 -9.85 4.05
N VAL A 85 7.24 -8.93 3.47
CA VAL A 85 8.54 -8.54 4.00
C VAL A 85 8.39 -7.57 5.15
N THR A 86 7.52 -6.56 4.99
CA THR A 86 7.36 -5.46 5.96
C THR A 86 6.11 -5.59 6.83
N GLY A 87 5.11 -6.37 6.40
CA GLY A 87 3.80 -6.44 7.04
C GLY A 87 2.86 -5.27 6.70
N SER A 88 3.27 -4.34 5.84
CA SER A 88 2.37 -3.29 5.34
C SER A 88 1.22 -3.90 4.56
N ALA A 89 -0.01 -3.42 4.76
CA ALA A 89 -1.19 -4.02 4.18
C ALA A 89 -2.34 -3.02 3.95
N VAL A 90 -3.22 -3.36 3.02
CA VAL A 90 -4.57 -2.81 2.89
C VAL A 90 -5.55 -3.96 3.02
N THR A 91 -6.39 -3.94 4.05
CA THR A 91 -7.30 -5.03 4.40
C THR A 91 -8.74 -4.55 4.37
N PHE A 92 -9.58 -5.30 3.65
CA PHE A 92 -11.03 -5.21 3.67
C PHE A 92 -11.53 -6.23 4.68
N LYS A 93 -12.08 -5.75 5.80
CA LYS A 93 -12.55 -6.59 6.90
C LYS A 93 -13.97 -7.09 6.63
N ALA A 94 -14.31 -8.21 7.25
CA ALA A 94 -15.62 -8.85 7.08
C ALA A 94 -16.80 -7.99 7.59
N ASN A 95 -16.54 -7.04 8.52
CA ASN A 95 -17.52 -6.08 9.00
C ASN A 95 -17.70 -4.85 8.09
N GLY A 96 -16.98 -4.77 6.96
CA GLY A 96 -17.02 -3.67 6.01
C GLY A 96 -15.96 -2.59 6.24
N ASP A 97 -15.15 -2.68 7.29
CA ASP A 97 -14.06 -1.73 7.51
C ASP A 97 -12.95 -1.90 6.47
N ILE A 98 -12.28 -0.80 6.13
CA ILE A 98 -11.06 -0.80 5.31
C ILE A 98 -9.94 -0.23 6.16
N GLU A 99 -8.87 -1.00 6.33
CA GLU A 99 -7.72 -0.62 7.15
C GLU A 99 -6.45 -0.62 6.29
N ALA A 100 -5.71 0.48 6.31
CA ALA A 100 -4.40 0.61 5.68
C ALA A 100 -3.34 0.75 6.78
N VAL A 101 -2.41 -0.20 6.85
CA VAL A 101 -1.29 -0.22 7.80
C VAL A 101 0.01 -0.14 7.03
N SER A 102 0.89 0.77 7.44
CA SER A 102 2.24 0.88 6.88
C SER A 102 3.28 0.74 7.98
N ALA A 103 4.37 0.02 7.68
CA ALA A 103 5.56 0.00 8.53
C ALA A 103 6.33 1.34 8.52
N ASN A 104 6.07 2.18 7.51
CA ASN A 104 6.64 3.52 7.37
C ASN A 104 5.48 4.50 7.08
N ASP A 105 5.59 5.30 6.03
CA ASP A 105 4.59 6.31 5.69
C ASP A 105 3.46 5.76 4.81
N ILE A 106 2.31 6.45 4.84
CA ILE A 106 1.25 6.35 3.82
C ILE A 106 1.19 7.70 3.10
N LYS A 107 1.47 7.71 1.79
CA LYS A 107 1.42 8.91 0.96
C LYS A 107 0.28 8.83 -0.05
N ALA A 108 -0.67 9.74 0.04
CA ALA A 108 -1.71 9.95 -0.98
C ALA A 108 -1.38 11.18 -1.82
N THR A 109 -1.45 11.07 -3.15
CA THR A 109 -1.18 12.16 -4.08
C THR A 109 -2.15 12.07 -5.25
N ALA A 110 -2.80 13.18 -5.60
CA ALA A 110 -3.72 13.26 -6.72
C ALA A 110 -3.40 14.50 -7.57
N ALA A 111 -3.61 14.41 -8.88
CA ALA A 111 -3.53 15.56 -9.78
C ALA A 111 -4.73 16.51 -9.60
N GLY A 112 -5.88 15.95 -9.22
CA GLY A 112 -7.06 16.70 -8.81
C GLY A 112 -7.12 16.83 -7.29
N ASN A 113 -8.21 16.32 -6.69
CA ASN A 113 -8.46 16.43 -5.26
C ASN A 113 -8.26 15.08 -4.54
N ILE A 114 -7.94 15.17 -3.25
CA ILE A 114 -8.17 14.09 -2.28
C ILE A 114 -9.29 14.57 -1.37
N GLU A 115 -10.41 13.84 -1.37
CA GLU A 115 -11.61 14.21 -0.62
C GLU A 115 -11.91 13.14 0.43
N ALA A 116 -12.25 13.56 1.64
CA ALA A 116 -12.66 12.69 2.73
C ALA A 116 -13.99 13.19 3.29
N THR A 117 -14.99 12.32 3.27
CA THR A 117 -16.35 12.60 3.73
C THR A 117 -16.80 11.49 4.66
N ALA A 118 -17.27 11.85 5.85
CA ALA A 118 -17.85 10.92 6.80
C ALA A 118 -19.18 11.48 7.32
N ALA A 119 -20.21 10.63 7.42
CA ALA A 119 -21.50 11.04 7.97
C ALA A 119 -21.43 11.46 9.45
N GLY A 120 -20.46 10.91 10.19
CA GLY A 120 -20.21 11.24 11.59
C GLY A 120 -19.05 12.22 11.78
N LYS A 121 -17.82 11.70 11.80
CA LYS A 121 -16.62 12.46 12.12
C LYS A 121 -15.39 11.94 11.37
N ILE A 122 -14.50 12.86 10.98
CA ILE A 122 -13.13 12.55 10.57
C ILE A 122 -12.20 12.94 11.73
N THR A 123 -11.31 12.04 12.14
CA THR A 123 -10.33 12.29 13.22
C THR A 123 -8.92 12.17 12.65
N LEU A 124 -8.08 13.15 12.94
CA LEU A 124 -6.65 13.14 12.66
C LEU A 124 -5.91 13.22 13.99
N ASP A 125 -5.20 12.16 14.33
CA ASP A 125 -4.40 12.07 15.56
C ASP A 125 -2.94 11.85 15.18
N ALA A 126 -2.05 12.67 15.74
CA ALA A 126 -0.62 12.62 15.49
C ALA A 126 0.12 12.80 16.81
N GLY A 127 1.05 11.89 17.11
CA GLY A 127 1.85 11.96 18.35
C GLY A 127 2.78 13.17 18.45
N ALA A 128 2.98 13.91 17.35
CA ALA A 128 3.76 15.15 17.32
C ALA A 128 2.93 16.32 16.77
N THR A 129 2.81 16.42 15.44
CA THR A 129 2.15 17.57 14.78
C THR A 129 1.34 17.13 13.57
N VAL A 130 0.21 17.80 13.35
CA VAL A 130 -0.54 17.77 12.07
C VAL A 130 -0.23 19.06 11.32
N GLU A 131 0.36 18.93 10.14
CA GLU A 131 0.68 20.09 9.29
C GLU A 131 -0.25 20.14 8.07
N VAL A 132 -1.00 21.24 7.92
CA VAL A 132 -1.88 21.49 6.79
C VAL A 132 -1.37 22.73 6.06
N LYS A 133 -0.85 22.55 4.85
CA LYS A 133 -0.26 23.62 4.02
C LYS A 133 -1.07 23.83 2.75
N GLY A 134 -1.65 25.02 2.60
CA GLY A 134 -2.15 25.48 1.30
C GLY A 134 -1.04 26.19 0.52
N SER A 135 -1.11 26.15 -0.81
CA SER A 135 -0.13 26.87 -1.66
C SER A 135 -0.18 28.38 -1.43
N THR A 136 0.97 29.06 -1.55
CA THR A 136 1.12 30.51 -1.43
C THR A 136 0.37 31.22 -2.56
N GLY A 137 -0.93 31.43 -2.37
CA GLY A 137 -1.84 31.97 -3.40
C GLY A 137 -3.19 31.26 -3.49
N ALA A 138 -3.34 30.11 -2.82
CA ALA A 138 -4.63 29.44 -2.69
C ALA A 138 -5.60 30.28 -1.83
N ALA A 139 -6.90 30.20 -2.16
CA ALA A 139 -7.96 30.86 -1.41
C ALA A 139 -8.00 30.41 0.06
N VAL A 140 -7.65 29.15 0.32
CA VAL A 140 -7.51 28.56 1.65
C VAL A 140 -6.05 28.13 1.86
N LYS A 141 -5.37 28.72 2.84
CA LYS A 141 -3.91 28.56 3.04
C LYS A 141 -3.52 27.46 4.04
N GLY A 142 -4.42 26.53 4.33
CA GLY A 142 -4.24 25.50 5.36
C GLY A 142 -4.81 25.96 6.69
N ILE A 143 -5.67 25.13 7.27
CA ILE A 143 -6.53 25.50 8.38
C ILE A 143 -6.43 24.42 9.45
N VAL A 144 -6.07 24.82 10.67
CA VAL A 144 -6.40 24.09 11.89
C VAL A 144 -6.97 25.14 12.86
N GLN A 145 -8.28 25.08 13.14
CA GLN A 145 -8.90 25.89 14.18
C GLN A 145 -9.04 25.03 15.44
N GLY A 146 -8.53 25.53 16.56
CA GLY A 146 -9.08 25.25 17.88
C GLY A 146 -9.75 26.51 18.39
N ASP A 147 -10.77 26.37 19.22
CA ASP A 147 -11.37 27.51 19.92
C ASP A 147 -10.37 28.08 20.95
N CYS A 148 -9.50 29.02 20.56
CA CYS A 148 -8.78 29.82 21.55
C CYS A 148 -9.74 30.90 22.07
N ILE A 149 -10.64 30.49 22.96
CA ILE A 149 -11.53 31.40 23.69
C ILE A 149 -10.69 32.20 24.69
N CYS A 150 -10.76 33.52 24.61
CA CYS A 150 -10.12 34.41 25.55
C CYS A 150 -10.77 34.26 26.93
N ALA A 151 -9.98 33.88 27.95
CA ALA A 151 -10.47 33.74 29.32
C ALA A 151 -11.03 35.04 29.93
N PHE A 152 -10.66 36.20 29.37
CA PHE A 152 -11.10 37.52 29.87
C PHE A 152 -12.35 38.04 29.16
N THR A 153 -12.57 37.68 27.89
CA THR A 153 -13.65 38.26 27.08
C THR A 153 -14.69 37.23 26.65
N GLY A 154 -14.42 35.93 26.79
CA GLY A 154 -15.27 34.86 26.27
C GLY A 154 -15.35 34.80 24.74
N ALA A 155 -14.61 35.67 24.04
CA ALA A 155 -14.59 35.75 22.59
C ALA A 155 -13.35 35.04 22.01
N PRO A 156 -13.41 34.51 20.78
CA PRO A 156 -12.24 34.00 20.08
C PRO A 156 -11.13 35.05 19.98
N HIS A 157 -9.87 34.68 20.23
CA HIS A 157 -8.75 35.61 20.11
C HIS A 157 -8.60 36.08 18.65
N PRO A 158 -8.39 37.37 18.34
CA PRO A 158 -8.34 37.93 16.98
C PRO A 158 -7.20 37.38 16.09
N MET A 159 -6.29 36.59 16.66
CA MET A 159 -5.21 35.89 15.94
C MET A 159 -5.70 34.56 15.33
N ILE A 160 -6.90 34.09 15.71
CA ILE A 160 -7.63 33.05 15.00
C ILE A 160 -8.33 33.69 13.81
N SER A 161 -8.11 33.13 12.63
CA SER A 161 -8.73 33.60 11.41
C SER A 161 -10.27 33.52 11.50
N GLY A 162 -10.95 34.66 11.30
CA GLY A 162 -12.40 34.71 11.06
C GLY A 162 -12.82 34.31 9.64
N THR A 163 -11.85 33.98 8.77
CA THR A 163 -12.07 33.47 7.40
C THR A 163 -11.88 31.97 7.27
N VAL A 164 -11.32 31.32 8.30
CA VAL A 164 -11.51 29.89 8.50
C VAL A 164 -12.92 29.66 9.01
N LYS A 165 -13.72 28.96 8.21
CA LYS A 165 -15.04 28.49 8.62
C LYS A 165 -15.02 26.97 8.54
N GLY A 166 -15.30 26.29 9.65
CA GLY A 166 -15.86 24.94 9.55
C GLY A 166 -17.11 25.03 8.67
N SER A 167 -17.21 24.19 7.66
CA SER A 167 -18.37 24.21 6.77
C SER A 167 -19.64 23.84 7.55
N MET A 168 -20.70 24.63 7.35
CA MET A 168 -22.02 24.04 7.09
C MET A 168 -22.13 23.77 5.60
#